data_AF-A0A4Y9XNH7-F1
#
_entry.id   AF-A0A4Y9XNH7-F1
#
_cell.length_a   1.000
_cell.length_b   1.000
_cell.length_c   1.000
_cell.angle_alpha   90.00
_cell.angle_beta   90.00
_cell.angle_gamma   90.00
#
_symmetry.space_group_name_H-M   'P 1'
#
loop_
_entity.id
_entity.type
_entity.pdbx_description
1 polymer ?
#
loop_
_entity_poly.entity_id
_entity_poly.type
_entity_poly.pdbx_seq_one_letter_code
_entity_poly.pdbx_strand_id
1 'polypeptide(L)'
;MGISLWLVPTPKQTALLKRVMSIKRSAPHSPSSFADFHPHITLATTPTASGLREAVPPDQPAIPAKFRSVDVGQKYFMSVYTRVFDTDALAALRAHLRVRLGESAVPPDPACVVVLYR
;
A
#
# COMPACT_ATOMS: atom_id res chain seq x y z
N MET A 1 -4.39 9.11 -16.34
CA MET A 1 -4.34 7.77 -15.71
C MET A 1 -2.96 7.61 -15.10
N GLY A 2 -2.87 7.12 -13.86
CA GLY A 2 -1.59 6.86 -13.18
C GLY A 2 -1.38 5.36 -13.02
N ILE A 3 -0.13 4.94 -13.02
CA ILE A 3 0.32 3.58 -12.74
C ILE A 3 1.01 3.61 -11.38
N SER A 4 0.67 2.66 -10.52
CA SER A 4 1.22 2.57 -9.17
C SER A 4 2.13 1.36 -9.01
N LEU A 5 3.27 1.58 -8.37
CA LEU A 5 4.16 0.54 -7.90
C LEU A 5 3.75 0.13 -6.49
N TRP A 6 3.60 -1.17 -6.28
CA TRP A 6 3.12 -1.75 -5.03
C TRP A 6 4.13 -2.70 -4.42
N LEU A 7 4.32 -2.60 -3.10
CA LEU A 7 4.90 -3.67 -2.30
C LEU A 7 3.77 -4.61 -1.87
N VAL A 8 3.85 -5.87 -2.29
CA VAL A 8 2.83 -6.89 -2.05
C VAL A 8 3.24 -7.72 -0.83
N PRO A 9 2.37 -7.89 0.19
CA PRO A 9 2.65 -8.74 1.33
C PRO A 9 2.83 -10.21 0.92
N THR A 10 3.49 -10.99 1.78
CA THR A 10 3.66 -12.43 1.57
C THR A 10 2.30 -13.14 1.47
N PRO A 11 2.19 -14.32 0.82
CA PRO A 11 0.93 -15.04 0.69
C PRO A 11 0.20 -15.26 2.03
N LYS A 12 0.94 -15.57 3.09
CA LYS A 12 0.40 -15.74 4.45
C LYS A 12 -0.20 -14.45 5.01
N GLN A 13 0.49 -13.32 4.84
CA GLN A 13 -0.01 -12.00 5.28
C GLN A 13 -1.21 -11.56 4.44
N THR A 14 -1.15 -11.78 3.13
CA THR A 14 -2.25 -11.48 2.21
C THR A 14 -3.50 -12.26 2.58
N ALA A 15 -3.40 -13.55 2.92
CA ALA A 15 -4.53 -14.34 3.37
C ALA A 15 -5.15 -13.78 4.66
N LEU A 16 -4.31 -13.35 5.62
CA LEU A 16 -4.77 -12.75 6.87
C LEU A 16 -5.47 -11.40 6.63
N LEU A 17 -4.89 -10.53 5.82
CA LEU A 17 -5.49 -9.24 5.47
C LEU A 17 -6.82 -9.42 4.73
N LYS A 18 -6.90 -10.35 3.78
CA LYS A 18 -8.15 -10.68 3.08
C LYS A 18 -9.24 -11.17 4.04
N ARG A 19 -8.87 -11.95 5.07
CA ARG A 19 -9.83 -12.38 6.11
C ARG A 19 -10.41 -11.17 6.85
N VAL A 20 -9.58 -10.19 7.20
CA VAL A 20 -10.04 -8.95 7.83
C VAL A 20 -10.93 -8.13 6.87
N MET A 21 -10.52 -7.97 5.61
CA MET A 21 -11.29 -7.26 4.58
C MET A 21 -12.64 -7.93 4.25
N SER A 22 -12.76 -9.25 4.50
CA SER A 22 -14.01 -9.99 4.30
C SER A 22 -15.04 -9.79 5.42
N ILE A 23 -14.64 -9.17 6.54
CA ILE A 23 -15.56 -8.86 7.64
C ILE A 23 -16.52 -7.80 7.13
N LYS A 24 -17.81 -8.18 7.07
CA LYS A 24 -18.89 -7.30 6.65
C LYS A 24 -19.49 -6.58 7.85
N ARG A 25 -19.76 -5.28 7.75
CA ARG A 25 -20.71 -4.61 8.66
C ARG A 25 -22.11 -5.17 8.42
N SER A 26 -22.86 -5.35 9.50
CA SER A 26 -24.25 -5.82 9.45
C SER A 26 -25.18 -4.85 8.71
N ALA A 27 -24.80 -3.56 8.61
CA ALA A 27 -25.53 -2.52 7.91
C ALA A 27 -24.55 -1.50 7.28
N PRO A 28 -23.99 -1.78 6.09
CA PRO A 28 -23.17 -0.81 5.38
C PRO A 28 -24.06 0.32 4.84
N HIS A 29 -23.62 1.57 4.97
CA HIS A 29 -24.33 2.72 4.36
C HIS A 29 -24.38 2.63 2.82
N SER A 30 -23.43 1.91 2.21
CA SER A 30 -23.44 1.55 0.80
C SER A 30 -22.61 0.29 0.56
N PRO A 31 -23.19 -0.80 0.02
CA PRO A 31 -22.45 -2.03 -0.29
C PRO A 31 -21.40 -1.86 -1.41
N SER A 32 -21.58 -0.87 -2.29
CA SER A 32 -20.68 -0.60 -3.43
C SER A 32 -19.43 0.20 -3.05
N SER A 33 -19.37 0.73 -1.82
CA SER A 33 -18.25 1.52 -1.30
C SER A 33 -17.01 0.70 -0.93
N PHE A 34 -17.00 -0.61 -1.20
CA PHE A 34 -15.94 -1.51 -0.75
C PHE A 34 -15.47 -2.43 -1.88
N ALA A 35 -14.62 -1.86 -2.75
CA ALA A 35 -14.01 -2.60 -3.85
C ALA A 35 -13.20 -3.80 -3.35
N ASP A 36 -13.24 -4.90 -4.09
CA ASP A 36 -12.26 -5.97 -3.92
C ASP A 36 -10.94 -5.50 -4.49
N PHE A 37 -9.88 -5.53 -3.68
CA PHE A 37 -8.53 -5.27 -4.15
C PHE A 37 -7.54 -6.19 -3.45
N HIS A 38 -6.40 -6.40 -4.11
CA HIS A 38 -5.31 -7.18 -3.52
C HIS A 38 -4.63 -6.33 -2.43
N PRO A 39 -4.41 -6.83 -1.21
CA PRO A 39 -3.69 -6.09 -0.17
C PRO A 39 -2.32 -5.63 -0.68
N HIS A 40 -2.03 -4.33 -0.62
CA HIS A 40 -0.79 -3.77 -1.13
C HIS A 40 -0.41 -2.49 -0.39
N ILE A 41 0.89 -2.18 -0.41
CA ILE A 41 1.45 -0.92 0.05
C ILE A 41 1.84 -0.12 -1.19
N THR A 42 1.28 1.07 -1.37
CA THR A 42 1.69 1.95 -2.47
C THR A 42 3.05 2.56 -2.20
N LEU A 43 4.01 2.33 -3.10
CA LEU A 43 5.37 2.88 -3.03
C LEU A 43 5.52 4.15 -3.85
N ALA A 44 5.01 4.15 -5.09
CA ALA A 44 5.06 5.30 -5.98
C ALA A 44 3.93 5.25 -7.01
N THR A 45 3.56 6.40 -7.57
CA THR A 45 2.62 6.53 -8.68
C THR A 45 3.19 7.48 -9.73
N THR A 46 3.19 7.07 -11.00
CA THR A 46 3.66 7.88 -12.13
C THR A 46 2.69 7.78 -13.31
N PRO A 47 2.83 8.64 -14.34
CA PRO A 47 2.01 8.51 -15.56
C PRO A 47 2.38 7.30 -16.44
N THR A 48 3.60 6.75 -16.31
CA THR A 48 4.14 5.74 -17.23
C THR A 48 4.77 4.53 -16.51
N ALA A 49 4.60 3.34 -17.09
CA ALA A 49 5.14 2.10 -16.55
C ALA A 49 6.67 2.02 -16.68
N SER A 50 7.21 2.58 -17.77
CA SER A 50 8.67 2.64 -18.00
C SER A 50 9.37 3.40 -16.89
N GLY A 51 8.84 4.56 -16.49
CA GLY A 51 9.41 5.36 -15.41
C GLY A 51 9.47 4.61 -14.08
N LEU A 52 8.42 3.84 -13.74
CA LEU A 52 8.46 2.98 -12.55
C LEU A 52 9.51 1.89 -12.67
N ARG A 53 9.59 1.22 -13.83
CA ARG A 53 10.54 0.11 -14.03
C ARG A 53 11.99 0.58 -13.95
N GLU A 54 12.30 1.74 -14.51
CA GLU A 54 13.64 2.35 -14.48
C GLU A 54 14.04 2.88 -13.09
N ALA A 55 13.06 3.18 -12.24
CA ALA A 55 13.27 3.67 -10.88
C ALA A 55 13.42 2.56 -9.84
N VAL A 56 13.10 1.30 -10.18
CA VAL A 56 13.34 0.16 -9.29
C VAL A 56 14.79 -0.31 -9.46
N PRO A 57 15.60 -0.40 -8.39
CA PRO A 57 16.95 -0.94 -8.49
C PRO A 57 16.94 -2.37 -9.05
N PRO A 58 17.84 -2.72 -10.00
CA PRO A 58 17.84 -4.04 -10.65
C PRO A 58 18.01 -5.19 -9.64
N ASP A 59 18.79 -4.97 -8.59
CA ASP A 59 19.06 -5.95 -7.53
C ASP A 59 18.27 -5.66 -6.24
N GLN A 60 17.09 -5.04 -6.37
CA GLN A 60 16.27 -4.69 -5.20
C GLN A 60 15.89 -5.96 -4.41
N PRO A 61 16.38 -6.14 -3.16
CA PRO A 61 16.00 -7.29 -2.36
C PRO A 61 14.52 -7.21 -1.98
N ALA A 62 13.93 -8.38 -1.70
CA ALA A 62 12.59 -8.46 -1.15
C ALA A 62 12.52 -7.75 0.21
N ILE A 63 11.56 -6.84 0.37
CA ILE A 63 11.34 -6.11 1.62
C ILE A 63 10.18 -6.77 2.37
N PRO A 64 10.43 -7.45 3.51
CA PRO A 64 9.35 -8.05 4.28
C PRO A 64 8.54 -6.94 4.96
N ALA A 65 7.27 -6.80 4.55
CA ALA A 65 6.35 -5.90 5.22
C ALA A 65 6.10 -6.38 6.66
N LYS A 66 6.26 -5.49 7.64
CA LYS A 66 5.93 -5.75 9.05
C LYS A 66 4.75 -4.87 9.46
N PHE A 67 3.64 -5.47 9.83
CA PHE A 67 2.43 -4.73 10.22
C PHE A 67 2.49 -4.32 11.69
N ARG A 68 2.16 -3.05 11.96
CA ARG A 68 2.22 -2.45 13.30
C ARG A 68 0.85 -2.41 13.97
N SER A 69 -0.13 -1.84 13.30
CA SER A 69 -1.48 -1.63 13.84
C SER A 69 -2.52 -1.58 12.73
N VAL A 70 -3.78 -1.79 13.11
CA VAL A 70 -4.97 -1.47 12.30
C VAL A 70 -5.50 -0.14 12.82
N ASP A 71 -5.65 0.84 11.93
CA ASP A 71 -6.03 2.20 12.26
C ASP A 71 -7.23 2.63 11.41
N VAL A 72 -8.01 3.58 11.93
CA VAL A 72 -9.18 4.15 11.28
C VAL A 72 -8.85 5.59 10.88
N GLY A 73 -9.20 5.98 9.66
CA GLY A 73 -9.03 7.34 9.16
C GLY A 73 -10.34 7.94 8.67
N GLN A 74 -10.31 9.23 8.34
CA GLN A 74 -11.50 9.98 7.94
C GLN A 74 -11.70 10.12 6.43
N LYS A 75 -10.77 9.58 5.62
CA LYS A 75 -10.85 9.59 4.15
C LYS A 75 -11.36 8.24 3.65
N TYR A 76 -12.10 8.22 2.55
CA TYR A 76 -12.60 6.98 1.94
C TYR A 76 -11.50 5.91 1.76
N PHE A 77 -10.40 6.27 1.09
CA PHE A 77 -9.23 5.40 0.86
C PHE A 77 -8.35 5.16 2.09
N MET A 78 -8.74 5.65 3.26
CA MET A 78 -8.06 5.38 4.54
C MET A 78 -9.09 5.18 5.65
N SER A 79 -10.29 4.71 5.31
CA SER A 79 -11.37 4.53 6.28
C SER A 79 -10.95 3.52 7.34
N VAL A 80 -10.36 2.41 6.90
CA VAL A 80 -9.50 1.57 7.75
C VAL A 80 -8.25 1.18 6.95
N TYR A 81 -7.13 1.11 7.64
CA TYR A 81 -5.83 0.79 7.03
C TYR A 81 -4.94 0.10 8.06
N THR A 82 -3.91 -0.59 7.60
CA THR A 82 -2.84 -1.06 8.49
C THR A 82 -1.61 -0.21 8.30
N ARG A 83 -1.03 0.24 9.40
CA ARG A 83 0.32 0.83 9.41
C ARG A 83 1.34 -0.28 9.30
N VAL A 84 2.37 -0.08 8.49
CA VAL A 84 3.56 -0.91 8.57
C VAL A 84 4.65 -0.21 9.36
N PHE A 85 5.55 -1.00 9.95
CA PHE A 85 6.78 -0.48 10.51
C PHE A 85 7.62 0.12 9.38
N ASP A 86 8.15 1.32 9.63
CA ASP A 86 9.17 1.89 8.78
C ASP A 86 10.47 1.17 9.07
N THR A 87 10.81 0.22 8.20
CA THR A 87 12.08 -0.50 8.29
C THR A 87 13.12 0.25 7.48
N ASP A 88 14.40 0.17 7.88
CA ASP A 88 15.48 0.87 7.16
C ASP A 88 15.49 0.54 5.67
N ALA A 89 15.19 -0.71 5.31
CA ALA A 89 15.08 -1.15 3.91
C ALA A 89 13.93 -0.45 3.16
N LEU A 90 12.76 -0.30 3.80
CA LEU A 90 11.60 0.36 3.19
C LEU A 90 11.81 1.88 3.08
N ALA A 91 12.39 2.49 4.11
CA ALA A 91 12.76 3.89 4.11
C ALA A 91 13.78 4.19 2.99
N ALA A 92 14.81 3.35 2.86
CA ALA A 92 15.83 3.47 1.81
C ALA A 92 15.23 3.34 0.40
N LEU A 93 14.35 2.36 0.16
CA LEU A 93 13.68 2.23 -1.14
C LEU A 93 12.81 3.46 -1.45
N ARG A 94 12.06 3.97 -0.47
CA ARG A 94 11.23 5.17 -0.68
C ARG A 94 12.06 6.42 -0.95
N ALA A 95 13.17 6.60 -0.24
CA ALA A 95 14.12 7.67 -0.50
C ALA A 95 14.70 7.57 -1.92
N HIS A 96 15.09 6.37 -2.36
CA HIS A 96 15.54 6.12 -3.72
C HIS A 96 14.47 6.52 -4.76
N LEU A 97 13.23 6.06 -4.55
CA LEU A 97 12.13 6.38 -5.46
C LEU A 97 11.83 7.88 -5.51
N ARG A 98 11.93 8.62 -4.39
CA ARG A 98 11.79 10.09 -4.38
C ARG A 98 12.85 10.78 -5.22
N VAL A 99 14.10 10.35 -5.10
CA VAL A 99 15.21 10.89 -5.90
C VAL A 99 15.00 10.62 -7.39
N ARG A 100 14.48 9.44 -7.76
CA ARG A 100 14.32 9.04 -9.17
C ARG A 100 13.05 9.55 -9.83
N LEU A 101 11.96 9.67 -9.08
CA LEU A 101 10.62 9.97 -9.61
C LEU A 101 10.08 11.34 -9.17
N GLY A 102 10.74 11.98 -8.20
CA GLY A 102 10.28 13.20 -7.55
C GLY A 102 9.46 12.94 -6.28
N GLU A 103 9.46 13.92 -5.38
CA GLU A 103 8.76 13.85 -4.08
C GLU A 103 7.26 13.57 -4.23
N SER A 104 6.61 14.18 -5.22
CA SER A 104 5.16 14.04 -5.44
C SER A 104 4.75 12.66 -5.94
N ALA A 105 5.68 11.87 -6.48
CA ALA A 105 5.41 10.52 -6.95
C ALA A 105 5.33 9.49 -5.80
N VAL A 106 5.91 9.80 -4.64
CA VAL A 106 5.97 8.89 -3.48
C VAL A 106 5.03 9.40 -2.38
N PRO A 107 4.16 8.55 -1.80
CA PRO A 107 3.26 8.98 -0.74
C PRO A 107 4.02 9.62 0.46
N PRO A 108 3.46 10.64 1.14
CA PRO A 108 4.12 11.31 2.25
C PRO A 108 4.10 10.50 3.55
N ASP A 109 2.98 9.81 3.84
CA ASP A 109 2.78 9.04 5.08
C ASP A 109 3.57 7.72 5.08
N PRO A 110 3.93 7.18 6.28
CA PRO A 110 4.57 5.88 6.37
C PRO A 110 3.71 4.86 5.63
N ALA A 111 4.38 3.94 4.95
CA ALA A 111 3.75 2.89 4.17
C ALA A 111 2.53 2.30 4.91
N CYS A 112 1.36 2.37 4.28
CA CYS A 112 0.14 1.81 4.82
C CYS A 112 -0.49 0.89 3.77
N VAL A 113 -1.10 -0.20 4.22
CA VAL A 113 -2.01 -0.98 3.39
C VAL A 113 -3.41 -0.48 3.67
N VAL A 114 -4.11 -0.04 2.63
CA VAL A 114 -5.55 0.25 2.77
C VAL A 114 -6.27 -1.06 3.06
N VAL A 115 -7.11 -1.08 4.08
CA VAL A 115 -7.95 -2.24 4.45
C VAL A 115 -9.38 -1.72 4.40
N LEU A 116 -10.01 -1.72 3.22
CA LEU A 116 -11.42 -1.33 3.17
C LEU A 116 -12.24 -2.45 3.83
N TYR A 117 -13.05 -2.08 4.82
CA TYR A 117 -13.99 -2.98 5.50
C TYR A 117 -15.23 -3.11 4.64
N ARG A 118 -15.74 -4.31 4.41
CA ARG A 118 -16.99 -4.51 3.68
C ARG A 118 -18.24 -4.33 4.54
#